data_AF-A0A4Y2G758-F1
#
_entry.id   AF-A0A4Y2G758-F1
#
_cell.length_a   1.000
_cell.length_b   1.000
_cell.length_c   1.000
_cell.angle_alpha   90.00
_cell.angle_beta   90.00
_cell.angle_gamma   90.00
#
_symmetry.space_group_name_H-M   'P 1'
#
loop_
_entity.id
_entity.type
_entity.pdbx_description
1 polymer ?
#
loop_
_entity_poly.entity_id
_entity_poly.type
_entity_poly.pdbx_seq_one_letter_code
_entity_poly.pdbx_strand_id
1 'polypeptide(L)'
;MIHWNTTSFSPPPFLRRFTNQEIWSSGGTAAEWNLDKFQCHTQSVERGIKLVTEVSQKDVGSNSRDGFIRTTLLSRSSMPSFSSKSYFKVPKETEGK
;
A
#
# COMPACT_ATOMS: atom_id res chain seq x y z
N MET A 1 -13.26 15.05 3.38
CA MET A 1 -13.68 14.80 1.98
C MET A 1 -12.51 15.21 1.08
N ILE A 2 -12.12 14.39 0.10
CA ILE A 2 -10.94 14.69 -0.75
C ILE A 2 -11.33 15.73 -1.81
N HIS A 3 -10.59 16.83 -1.89
CA HIS A 3 -10.77 17.85 -2.92
C HIS A 3 -10.00 17.48 -4.19
N TRP A 4 -10.62 16.69 -5.07
CA TRP A 4 -9.99 16.15 -6.27
C TRP A 4 -9.40 17.21 -7.22
N ASN A 5 -9.96 18.42 -7.26
CA ASN A 5 -9.52 19.49 -8.14
C ASN A 5 -8.26 20.23 -7.66
N THR A 6 -7.96 20.17 -6.35
CA THR A 6 -6.84 20.89 -5.73
C THR A 6 -5.75 19.95 -5.23
N THR A 7 -6.02 18.65 -5.24
CA THR A 7 -5.08 17.63 -4.74
C THR A 7 -4.18 17.17 -5.88
N SER A 8 -2.87 17.41 -5.76
CA SER A 8 -1.88 16.91 -6.71
C SER A 8 -1.83 15.38 -6.65
N PHE A 9 -2.25 14.70 -7.72
CA PHE A 9 -2.20 13.24 -7.84
C PHE A 9 -1.02 12.83 -8.73
N SER A 10 -0.14 11.97 -8.22
CA SER A 10 0.82 11.30 -9.10
C SER A 10 0.08 10.20 -9.86
N PRO A 11 0.29 10.04 -11.17
CA PRO A 11 -0.22 8.87 -11.86
C PRO A 11 0.28 7.60 -11.17
N PRO A 12 -0.55 6.54 -11.08
CA PRO A 12 -0.10 5.24 -10.60
C PRO A 12 1.17 4.83 -11.36
N PRO A 13 2.15 4.17 -10.71
CA PRO A 13 3.38 3.73 -11.37
C PRO A 13 3.12 2.97 -12.68
N PHE A 14 2.04 2.20 -12.70
CA PHE A 14 1.53 1.45 -13.84
C PHE A 14 1.12 2.29 -15.05
N LEU A 15 0.60 3.50 -14.80
CA LEU A 15 0.15 4.43 -15.85
C LEU A 15 1.20 5.49 -16.19
N ARG A 16 2.31 5.56 -15.44
CA ARG A 16 3.32 6.62 -15.60
C ARG A 16 3.93 6.69 -17.01
N ARG A 17 3.98 5.56 -17.71
CA ARG A 17 4.54 5.46 -19.07
C ARG A 17 3.52 5.76 -20.19
N PHE A 18 2.26 5.96 -19.84
CA PHE A 18 1.18 6.22 -20.79
C PHE A 18 0.70 7.67 -20.64
N THR A 19 0.41 8.29 -21.76
CA THR A 19 -0.24 9.60 -21.83
C THR A 19 -1.74 9.45 -21.62
N ASN A 20 -2.40 10.52 -21.16
CA ASN A 20 -3.86 10.52 -21.02
C ASN A 20 -4.57 10.24 -22.36
N GLN A 21 -3.96 10.61 -23.50
CA GLN A 21 -4.51 10.36 -24.83
C GLN A 21 -4.48 8.87 -25.19
N GLU A 22 -3.39 8.16 -24.90
CA GLU A 22 -3.28 6.71 -25.09
C GLU A 22 -4.27 5.97 -24.19
N ILE A 23 -4.44 6.44 -22.95
CA ILE A 23 -5.43 5.91 -22.01
C ILE A 23 -6.85 6.07 -22.52
N TRP A 24 -7.19 7.26 -23.04
CA TRP A 24 -8.52 7.53 -23.57
C TRP A 24 -8.80 6.75 -24.86
N SER A 25 -7.80 6.64 -25.74
CA SER A 25 -7.91 5.96 -27.02
C SER A 25 -8.10 4.45 -26.89
N SER A 26 -7.66 3.83 -25.78
CA SER A 26 -7.87 2.39 -25.55
C SER A 26 -9.30 2.02 -25.14
N GLY A 27 -10.18 3.01 -24.92
CA GLY A 27 -11.55 2.77 -24.47
C GLY A 27 -11.62 2.04 -23.12
N GLY A 28 -10.56 2.10 -22.31
CA GLY A 28 -10.46 1.37 -21.04
C GLY A 28 -10.07 -0.11 -21.17
N THR A 29 -9.81 -0.60 -22.38
CA THR A 29 -9.40 -1.99 -22.60
C THR A 29 -7.88 -2.10 -22.50
N ALA A 30 -7.39 -2.59 -21.35
CA ALA A 30 -5.96 -2.75 -21.08
C ALA A 30 -5.33 -3.97 -21.78
N ALA A 31 -6.10 -4.75 -22.56
CA ALA A 31 -5.66 -6.02 -23.15
C ALA A 31 -4.52 -5.86 -24.17
N GLU A 32 -4.40 -4.69 -24.81
CA GLU A 32 -3.31 -4.35 -25.73
C GLU A 32 -2.11 -3.69 -25.05
N TRP A 33 -2.22 -3.36 -23.77
CA TRP A 33 -1.11 -2.72 -23.07
C TRP A 33 -0.12 -3.81 -22.66
N ASN A 34 1.12 -3.71 -23.15
CA ASN A 34 2.23 -4.59 -22.75
C ASN A 34 2.68 -4.30 -21.32
N LEU A 35 1.79 -4.56 -20.36
CA LEU A 35 1.98 -4.32 -18.93
C LEU A 35 3.01 -5.30 -18.38
N ASP A 36 3.96 -4.76 -17.61
CA ASP A 36 4.92 -5.61 -16.92
C ASP A 36 4.18 -6.53 -15.95
N LYS A 37 4.55 -7.80 -15.91
CA LYS A 37 3.98 -8.76 -14.96
C LYS A 37 4.45 -8.39 -13.55
N PHE A 38 3.60 -7.68 -12.81
CA PHE A 38 3.85 -7.40 -11.40
C PHE A 38 3.51 -8.61 -10.53
N GLN A 39 4.35 -8.88 -9.55
CA GLN A 39 4.07 -9.90 -8.55
C GLN A 39 3.01 -9.37 -7.57
N CYS A 40 1.74 -9.60 -7.88
CA CYS A 40 0.61 -9.16 -7.06
C CYS A 40 0.49 -9.96 -5.75
N HIS A 41 0.92 -11.22 -5.76
CA HIS A 41 0.87 -12.12 -4.59
C HIS A 41 2.16 -12.04 -3.78
N THR A 42 2.50 -10.84 -3.33
CA THR A 42 3.59 -10.64 -2.36
C THR A 42 3.02 -10.34 -0.99
N GLN A 43 3.76 -10.74 0.04
CA GLN A 43 3.40 -10.45 1.43
C GLN A 43 3.23 -8.94 1.69
N SER A 44 3.98 -8.10 0.99
CA SER A 44 3.87 -6.64 1.07
C SER A 44 2.50 -6.13 0.60
N VAL A 45 2.00 -6.67 -0.52
CA VAL A 45 0.67 -6.34 -1.06
C VAL A 45 -0.42 -6.79 -0.08
N GLU A 46 -0.36 -8.03 0.40
CA GLU A 46 -1.34 -8.56 1.37
C GLU A 46 -1.40 -7.71 2.66
N ARG A 47 -0.24 -7.34 3.21
CA ARG A 47 -0.13 -6.49 4.41
C ARG A 47 -0.63 -5.06 4.18
N GLY A 48 -0.47 -4.55 2.97
CA GLY A 48 -0.98 -3.24 2.56
C GLY A 48 -2.50 -3.22 2.49
N ILE A 49 -3.08 -4.22 1.80
CA ILE A 49 -4.54 -4.39 1.70
C ILE A 49 -5.15 -4.53 3.09
N LYS A 50 -4.58 -5.38 3.95
CA LYS A 50 -5.04 -5.56 5.33
C LYS A 50 -5.07 -4.23 6.11
N LEU A 51 -4.00 -3.43 6.02
CA LEU A 51 -3.91 -2.13 6.69
C LEU A 51 -5.01 -1.16 6.22
N VAL A 52 -5.23 -1.08 4.91
CA VAL A 52 -6.27 -0.21 4.35
C VAL A 52 -7.67 -0.65 4.81
N THR A 53 -7.94 -1.95 4.84
CA THR A 53 -9.20 -2.51 5.33
C THR A 53 -9.43 -2.18 6.81
N GLU A 54 -8.43 -2.40 7.67
CA GLU A 54 -8.51 -2.07 9.11
C GLU A 54 -8.80 -0.58 9.33
N VAL A 55 -8.14 0.30 8.57
CA VAL A 55 -8.34 1.75 8.65
C VAL A 55 -9.72 2.16 8.14
N SER A 56 -10.25 1.45 7.13
CA SER A 56 -11.58 1.71 6.61
C SER A 56 -12.70 1.24 7.55
N GLN A 57 -12.46 0.18 8.33
CA GLN A 57 -13.41 -0.32 9.32
C GLN A 57 -13.45 0.55 10.59
N LYS A 58 -12.35 1.25 10.89
CA LYS A 58 -12.30 2.18 12.01
C LYS A 58 -13.06 3.46 11.67
N ASP A 59 -14.01 3.83 12.50
CA ASP A 59 -14.82 5.04 12.33
C ASP A 59 -14.03 6.28 12.76
N VAL A 60 -13.04 6.62 11.94
CA VAL A 60 -11.98 7.57 12.26
C VAL A 60 -11.95 8.63 11.17
N GLY A 61 -11.89 9.91 11.58
CA GLY A 61 -11.83 11.03 10.65
C GLY A 61 -10.65 10.94 9.68
N SER A 62 -10.79 11.54 8.49
CA SER A 62 -9.84 11.43 7.36
C SER A 62 -8.36 11.65 7.75
N ASN A 63 -8.06 12.68 8.55
CA ASN A 63 -6.70 12.98 8.98
C ASN A 63 -6.13 11.92 9.94
N SER A 64 -6.99 11.32 10.77
CA SER A 64 -6.58 10.29 11.71
C SER A 64 -6.39 8.93 11.02
N ARG A 65 -7.11 8.65 9.93
CA ARG A 65 -6.85 7.49 9.05
C ARG A 65 -5.46 7.54 8.43
N ASP A 66 -5.11 8.68 7.88
CA ASP A 66 -3.83 8.92 7.21
C ASP A 66 -2.65 8.89 8.21
N GLY A 67 -2.84 9.49 9.40
CA GLY A 67 -1.91 9.35 10.53
C GLY A 67 -1.72 7.89 10.94
N PHE A 68 -2.80 7.11 11.07
CA PHE A 68 -2.73 5.69 11.42
C PHE A 68 -1.91 4.88 10.40
N ILE A 69 -2.14 5.11 9.10
CA ILE A 69 -1.39 4.45 8.03
C ILE A 69 0.10 4.78 8.15
N ARG A 70 0.46 6.07 8.24
CA ARG A 70 1.87 6.50 8.34
C ARG A 70 2.56 5.95 9.58
N THR A 71 1.94 6.03 10.75
CA THR A 71 2.51 5.51 12.00
C THR A 71 2.69 4.00 11.94
N THR A 72 1.74 3.27 11.36
CA THR A 72 1.86 1.82 11.19
C THR A 72 2.98 1.45 10.23
N LEU A 73 3.10 2.15 9.10
CA LEU A 73 4.19 1.93 8.15
C LEU A 73 5.56 2.25 8.77
N LEU A 74 5.66 3.34 9.53
CA LEU A 74 6.90 3.71 10.23
C LEU A 74 7.30 2.65 11.26
N SER A 75 6.36 2.20 12.09
CA SER A 75 6.59 1.11 13.05
C SER A 75 6.99 -0.22 12.39
N ARG A 76 6.42 -0.53 11.22
CA ARG A 76 6.84 -1.70 10.43
C ARG A 76 8.24 -1.54 9.85
N SER A 77 8.62 -0.32 9.44
CA SER A 77 9.95 -0.04 8.88
C SER A 77 11.08 -0.14 9.91
N SER A 78 10.79 0.06 11.20
CA SER A 78 11.76 -0.16 12.28
C SER A 78 11.99 -1.64 12.59
N MET A 79 11.15 -2.54 12.10
CA MET A 79 11.34 -3.98 12.29
C MET A 79 12.44 -4.52 11.36
N PRO A 80 13.34 -5.39 11.84
CA PRO A 80 14.33 -6.03 10.99
C PRO A 80 13.65 -6.82 9.85
N SER A 81 14.19 -6.73 8.65
CA SER A 81 13.79 -7.58 7.54
C SER A 81 14.40 -8.97 7.69
N PHE A 82 13.61 -10.02 7.45
CA PHE A 82 14.08 -11.40 7.46
C PHE A 82 13.81 -12.06 6.11
N SER A 83 14.78 -12.83 5.60
CA SER A 83 14.63 -13.60 4.36
C SER A 83 13.73 -14.83 4.52
N SER A 84 13.60 -15.34 5.75
CA SER A 84 12.73 -16.46 6.10
C SER A 84 12.08 -16.22 7.47
N LYS A 85 10.87 -16.76 7.63
CA LYS A 85 10.12 -16.71 8.90
C LYS A 85 10.87 -17.42 10.04
N SER A 86 11.74 -18.39 9.74
CA SER A 86 12.53 -19.12 10.74
C SER A 86 13.52 -18.24 11.51
N TYR A 87 13.95 -17.12 10.94
CA TYR A 87 14.85 -16.18 11.60
C TYR A 87 14.15 -15.26 12.60
N PHE A 88 12.82 -15.23 12.60
CA PHE A 88 12.05 -14.45 13.56
C PHE A 88 12.07 -15.14 14.93
N LYS A 89 12.80 -14.55 15.88
CA LYS A 89 12.80 -14.98 17.28
C LYS A 89 11.73 -14.20 18.02
N VAL A 90 10.74 -14.90 18.58
CA VAL A 90 9.77 -14.29 19.50
C VAL A 90 10.54 -13.87 20.75
N PRO A 91 10.50 -12.59 21.14
CA PRO A 91 11.06 -12.16 22.42
C PRO A 91 10.45 -13.01 23.53
N LYS A 92 11.30 -13.67 24.34
CA LYS A 92 10.80 -14.34 25.53
C LYS A 92 10.28 -13.25 26.46
N GLU A 93 9.02 -13.34 26.88
CA GLU A 93 8.51 -12.50 27.95
C GLU A 93 9.44 -12.74 29.15
N THR A 94 10.26 -11.74 29.47
CA THR A 94 11.00 -11.76 30.72
C THR A 94 9.95 -11.58 31.80
N GLU A 95 9.62 -12.66 32.51
CA GLU A 95 8.90 -12.61 33.78
C GLU A 95 9.65 -11.61 34.68
N GLY A 96 9.11 -10.39 34.75
CA GLY A 96 9.59 -9.36 35.66
C GLY A 96 9.14 -9.72 37.07
N LYS A 97 10.14 -9.93 37.94
CA LYS A 97 10.00 -9.89 39.40
C LYS A 97 9.53 -8.53 39.88
#